data_AF-A0A958SVP5-F1
#
_entry.id   AF-A0A958SVP5-F1
#
_cell.length_a   1.000
_cell.length_b   1.000
_cell.length_c   1.000
_cell.angle_alpha   90.00
_cell.angle_beta   90.00
_cell.angle_gamma   90.00
#
_symmetry.space_group_name_H-M   'P 1'
#
loop_
_entity.id
_entity.type
_entity.pdbx_description
1 polymer ?
#
loop_
_entity_poly.entity_id
_entity_poly.type
_entity_poly.pdbx_seq_one_letter_code
_entity_poly.pdbx_strand_id
1 'polypeptide(L)'
;MKKYALLFLTLVFLVSCEKNTIGDFGDPAFTDPTEDAVNKKGVCFTNSNQRWSHKTSELGAYWMYSWGNVLREEIPENVEFVPMFWGANSVSNENITRIQQLIDEGKVKYVLGFNEPDGTDQANMSV
;
A
#
# COMPACT_ATOMS: atom_id res chain seq x y z
N MET A 1 -55.86 29.64 -35.52
CA MET A 1 -56.91 28.60 -35.46
C MET A 1 -56.26 27.22 -35.59
N LYS A 2 -56.64 26.28 -34.70
CA LYS A 2 -56.31 24.83 -34.67
C LYS A 2 -54.88 24.49 -34.21
N LYS A 3 -54.65 24.21 -32.91
CA LYS A 3 -54.93 23.00 -32.10
C LYS A 3 -53.95 21.84 -32.36
N TYR A 4 -53.25 21.51 -31.27
CA TYR A 4 -52.44 20.35 -30.93
C TYR A 4 -52.66 19.06 -31.76
N ALA A 5 -51.56 18.46 -32.21
CA ALA A 5 -51.43 17.04 -32.48
C ALA A 5 -50.01 16.60 -32.08
N LEU A 6 -49.87 16.00 -30.88
CA LEU A 6 -49.43 14.61 -30.69
C LEU A 6 -47.91 14.46 -30.92
N LEU A 7 -47.00 14.69 -29.96
CA LEU A 7 -46.81 14.10 -28.63
C LEU A 7 -47.09 12.59 -28.56
N PHE A 8 -46.25 11.77 -29.19
CA PHE A 8 -46.09 10.34 -28.86
C PHE A 8 -44.74 9.81 -29.39
N LEU A 9 -43.69 9.90 -28.57
CA LEU A 9 -42.59 8.92 -28.61
C LEU A 9 -41.84 8.89 -27.27
N THR A 10 -42.55 8.49 -26.22
CA THR A 10 -41.96 7.96 -24.97
C THR A 10 -42.66 6.66 -24.63
N LEU A 11 -41.98 5.53 -24.87
CA LEU A 11 -42.22 4.17 -24.36
C LEU A 11 -41.22 3.27 -25.14
N VAL A 12 -40.36 2.40 -24.62
CA VAL A 12 -40.14 1.73 -23.34
C VAL A 12 -38.67 1.28 -23.36
N PHE A 13 -37.86 1.62 -22.37
CA PHE A 13 -36.78 0.75 -21.88
C PHE A 13 -36.62 1.01 -20.38
N LEU A 14 -37.65 0.62 -19.63
CA LEU A 14 -37.50 0.34 -18.22
C LEU A 14 -37.47 -1.17 -18.06
N VAL A 15 -36.59 -1.59 -17.13
CA VAL A 15 -36.49 -2.90 -16.47
C VAL A 15 -35.51 -3.90 -17.09
N SER A 16 -34.27 -3.88 -16.58
CA SER A 16 -33.91 -4.85 -15.54
C SER A 16 -32.85 -4.27 -14.61
N CYS A 17 -33.32 -3.66 -13.51
CA CYS A 17 -32.50 -3.45 -12.34
C CYS A 17 -32.83 -4.61 -11.41
N GLU A 18 -32.20 -5.76 -11.67
CA GLU A 18 -32.24 -6.84 -10.70
C GLU A 18 -31.44 -6.35 -9.50
N LYS A 19 -32.07 -6.27 -8.33
CA LYS A 19 -31.35 -5.93 -7.10
C LYS A 19 -30.29 -6.99 -6.91
N ASN A 20 -29.03 -6.58 -6.92
CA ASN A 20 -27.94 -7.43 -6.46
C ASN A 20 -28.18 -7.69 -4.98
N THR A 21 -28.79 -8.83 -4.64
CA THR A 21 -28.82 -9.33 -3.27
C THR A 21 -27.43 -9.81 -2.93
N ILE A 22 -26.56 -8.84 -2.64
CA ILE A 22 -25.43 -9.07 -1.74
C ILE A 22 -26.06 -9.60 -0.46
N GLY A 23 -25.59 -10.76 0.01
CA GLY A 23 -26.09 -11.37 1.23
C GLY A 23 -26.18 -10.35 2.35
N ASP A 24 -27.17 -10.52 3.22
CA ASP A 24 -27.34 -9.77 4.46
C ASP A 24 -26.19 -10.12 5.43
N PHE A 25 -24.99 -9.70 5.05
CA PHE A 25 -23.86 -9.55 5.94
C PHE A 25 -24.14 -8.22 6.61
N GLY A 26 -24.75 -8.27 7.80
CA GLY A 26 -25.08 -7.09 8.57
C GLY A 26 -23.93 -6.09 8.53
N ASP A 27 -24.28 -4.81 8.40
CA ASP A 27 -23.33 -3.72 8.19
C ASP A 27 -22.07 -3.97 9.02
N PRO A 28 -20.88 -4.15 8.40
CA PRO A 28 -19.67 -4.23 9.18
C PRO A 28 -19.67 -2.96 10.01
N ALA A 29 -19.67 -3.09 11.33
CA ALA A 29 -19.54 -1.96 12.22
C ALA A 29 -18.22 -1.28 11.85
N PHE A 30 -18.30 -0.28 10.99
CA PHE A 30 -17.20 0.61 10.68
C PHE A 30 -17.11 1.49 11.91
N THR A 31 -16.44 0.97 12.93
CA THR A 31 -16.00 1.78 14.05
C THR A 31 -15.13 2.86 13.42
N ASP A 32 -15.59 4.11 13.52
CA ASP A 32 -14.80 5.29 13.21
C ASP A 32 -13.40 5.09 13.83
N PRO A 33 -12.29 5.29 13.08
CA PRO A 33 -10.97 5.13 13.65
C PRO A 33 -10.88 6.08 14.84
N THR A 34 -10.93 5.53 16.06
CA THR A 34 -10.54 6.25 17.27
C THR A 34 -9.18 6.88 16.99
N GLU A 35 -8.94 8.14 17.36
CA GLU A 35 -7.63 8.79 17.21
C GLU A 35 -6.47 7.96 17.80
N ASP A 36 -6.76 6.97 18.63
CA ASP A 36 -5.82 5.99 19.20
C ASP A 36 -5.55 4.75 18.32
N ALA A 37 -6.07 4.70 17.10
CA ALA A 37 -5.75 3.63 16.14
C ALA A 37 -4.28 3.74 15.75
N VAL A 38 -3.43 3.00 16.47
CA VAL A 38 -2.01 2.92 16.15
C VAL A 38 -1.88 2.41 14.71
N ASN A 39 -1.40 3.27 13.83
CA ASN A 39 -1.22 3.09 12.38
C ASN A 39 -0.19 2.00 12.07
N LYS A 40 -0.52 0.75 12.39
CA LYS A 40 0.39 -0.42 12.36
C LYS A 40 0.43 -1.11 11.01
N LYS A 41 -0.56 -0.92 10.14
CA LYS A 41 -0.67 -1.64 8.86
C LYS A 41 0.49 -1.24 7.95
N GLY A 42 1.35 -2.20 7.65
CA GLY A 42 2.40 -2.07 6.64
C GLY A 42 2.26 -3.09 5.53
N VAL A 43 3.00 -2.91 4.45
CA VAL A 43 3.03 -3.84 3.31
C VAL A 43 4.45 -4.12 2.86
N CYS A 44 4.63 -5.29 2.25
CA CYS A 44 5.88 -5.67 1.60
C CYS A 44 5.66 -5.90 0.12
N PHE A 45 6.45 -5.23 -0.71
CA PHE A 45 6.47 -5.47 -2.15
C PHE A 45 7.89 -5.40 -2.69
N THR A 46 8.18 -6.21 -3.70
CA THR A 46 9.37 -6.01 -4.52
C THR A 46 9.19 -4.74 -5.37
N ASN A 47 10.13 -3.80 -5.28
CA ASN A 47 10.05 -2.52 -6.00
C ASN A 47 10.47 -2.63 -7.49
N SER A 48 10.32 -3.81 -8.10
CA SER A 48 10.80 -4.14 -9.45
C SER A 48 9.72 -4.05 -10.54
N ASN A 49 8.45 -4.17 -10.17
CA ASN A 49 7.31 -4.00 -11.09
C ASN A 49 6.69 -2.60 -10.96
N GLN A 50 5.88 -2.16 -11.91
CA GLN A 50 5.31 -0.80 -11.85
C GLN A 50 4.07 -0.68 -10.95
N ARG A 51 3.61 -1.77 -10.32
CA ARG A 51 2.30 -1.82 -9.63
C ARG A 51 2.39 -1.69 -8.11
N TRP A 52 3.56 -1.93 -7.50
CA TRP A 52 3.70 -1.92 -6.05
C TRP A 52 3.27 -0.60 -5.42
N SER A 53 3.61 0.55 -6.03
CA SER A 53 3.29 1.87 -5.50
C SER A 53 1.78 2.08 -5.38
N HIS A 54 1.05 1.86 -6.48
CA HIS A 54 -0.41 1.93 -6.49
C HIS A 54 -1.02 0.95 -5.47
N LYS A 55 -0.50 -0.28 -5.39
CA LYS A 55 -1.01 -1.29 -4.45
C LYS A 55 -0.77 -0.92 -2.99
N THR A 56 0.37 -0.32 -2.66
CA THR A 56 0.66 0.20 -1.33
C THR A 56 -0.37 1.25 -0.91
N SER A 57 -0.68 2.19 -1.81
CA SER A 57 -1.70 3.22 -1.56
C SER A 57 -3.12 2.64 -1.46
N GLU A 58 -3.51 1.76 -2.40
CA GLU A 58 -4.82 1.09 -2.42
C GLU A 58 -5.08 0.26 -1.15
N LEU A 59 -4.02 -0.32 -0.56
CA LEU A 59 -4.10 -1.06 0.69
C LEU A 59 -4.18 -0.16 1.93
N GLY A 60 -4.01 1.16 1.81
CA GLY A 60 -3.99 2.07 2.95
C GLY A 60 -2.90 1.72 3.97
N ALA A 61 -1.71 1.36 3.46
CA ALA A 61 -0.56 1.07 4.30
C ALA A 61 0.06 2.37 4.83
N TYR A 62 0.56 2.36 6.07
CA TYR A 62 1.25 3.50 6.68
C TYR A 62 2.77 3.41 6.55
N TRP A 63 3.28 2.20 6.33
CA TRP A 63 4.70 1.96 6.12
C TRP A 63 4.91 0.80 5.16
N MET A 64 6.07 0.76 4.50
CA MET A 64 6.42 -0.30 3.57
C MET A 64 7.91 -0.63 3.57
N TYR A 65 8.24 -1.85 3.18
CA TYR A 65 9.61 -2.30 2.94
C TYR A 65 9.67 -3.21 1.70
N SER A 66 10.89 -3.42 1.18
CA SER A 66 11.11 -4.13 -0.09
C SER A 66 12.27 -5.13 -0.06
N TRP A 67 12.64 -5.59 1.13
CA TRP A 67 13.84 -6.42 1.39
C TRP A 67 15.17 -5.78 0.96
N GLY A 68 15.15 -4.48 0.69
CA GLY A 68 16.33 -3.71 0.32
C GLY A 68 16.37 -2.38 1.06
N ASN A 69 17.44 -1.63 0.81
CA ASN A 69 17.73 -0.37 1.49
C ASN A 69 17.59 0.86 0.57
N VAL A 70 17.06 0.69 -0.65
CA VAL A 70 16.96 1.77 -1.64
C VAL A 70 15.60 2.45 -1.56
N LEU A 71 15.60 3.71 -1.12
CA LEU A 71 14.45 4.60 -1.19
C LEU A 71 14.10 4.88 -2.66
N ARG A 72 12.81 4.86 -2.98
CA ARG A 72 12.26 5.07 -4.33
C ARG A 72 11.39 6.32 -4.35
N GLU A 73 11.41 7.06 -5.45
CA GLU A 73 10.59 8.27 -5.60
C GLU A 73 9.11 7.93 -5.73
N GLU A 74 8.79 6.72 -6.19
CA GLU A 74 7.41 6.25 -6.40
C GLU A 74 6.72 5.81 -5.11
N ILE A 75 7.35 5.97 -3.94
CA ILE A 75 6.70 5.64 -2.66
C ILE A 75 5.56 6.64 -2.43
N PRO A 76 4.32 6.16 -2.17
CA PRO A 76 3.19 7.07 -2.01
C PRO A 76 3.37 8.05 -0.86
N GLU A 77 2.79 9.24 -1.02
CA GLU A 77 2.72 10.23 0.05
C GLU A 77 2.01 9.62 1.28
N ASN A 78 2.51 9.96 2.48
CA ASN A 78 2.06 9.42 3.77
C ASN A 78 2.40 7.94 4.05
N VAL A 79 3.27 7.32 3.24
CA VAL A 79 3.81 5.98 3.51
C VAL A 79 5.27 6.09 3.90
N GLU A 80 5.62 5.63 5.10
CA GLU A 80 7.01 5.55 5.53
C GLU A 80 7.74 4.41 4.81
N PHE A 81 8.93 4.70 4.26
CA PHE A 81 9.83 3.66 3.79
C PHE A 81 10.74 3.17 4.91
N VAL A 82 10.77 1.86 5.12
CA VAL A 82 11.65 1.21 6.10
C VAL A 82 12.73 0.41 5.36
N PRO A 83 13.96 0.94 5.20
CA PRO A 83 15.06 0.22 4.57
C PRO A 83 15.48 -1.01 5.38
N MET A 84 15.96 -2.04 4.68
CA MET A 84 16.46 -3.27 5.27
C MET A 84 17.89 -3.57 4.82
N PHE A 85 18.74 -3.95 5.78
CA PHE A 85 19.99 -4.64 5.49
C PHE A 85 19.73 -6.15 5.48
N TRP A 86 19.37 -6.69 4.31
CA TRP A 86 18.86 -8.08 4.19
C TRP A 86 19.83 -9.13 4.76
N GLY A 87 21.13 -8.98 4.53
CA GLY A 87 22.16 -9.88 5.06
C GLY A 87 23.55 -9.24 4.96
N ALA A 88 24.61 -10.01 5.26
CA ALA A 88 25.98 -9.50 5.31
C ALA A 88 26.40 -8.70 4.06
N ASN A 89 26.04 -9.17 2.87
CA ASN A 89 26.37 -8.51 1.60
C ASN A 89 25.71 -7.15 1.40
N SER A 90 24.64 -6.85 2.14
CA SER A 90 23.97 -5.54 2.08
C SER A 90 24.65 -4.48 2.96
N VAL A 91 25.53 -4.90 3.89
CA VAL A 91 26.22 -4.03 4.84
C VAL A 91 27.53 -3.54 4.20
N SER A 92 27.43 -2.42 3.49
CA SER A 92 28.59 -1.71 2.93
C SER A 92 28.66 -0.29 3.49
N ASN A 93 29.85 0.31 3.51
CA ASN A 93 30.03 1.71 3.91
C ASN A 93 29.14 2.64 3.07
N GLU A 94 29.03 2.38 1.77
CA GLU A 94 28.16 3.13 0.87
C GLU A 94 26.68 3.08 1.31
N ASN A 95 26.16 1.88 1.60
CA ASN A 95 24.77 1.72 2.04
C ASN A 95 24.54 2.36 3.42
N ILE A 96 25.48 2.19 4.36
CA ILE A 96 25.39 2.81 5.69
C ILE A 96 25.39 4.33 5.58
N THR A 97 26.32 4.92 4.83
CA THR A 97 26.39 6.38 4.63
C THR A 97 25.12 6.92 3.97
N ARG A 98 24.59 6.22 2.96
CA ARG A 98 23.34 6.62 2.31
C ARG A 98 22.14 6.57 3.26
N ILE A 99 22.02 5.53 4.08
CA ILE A 99 20.94 5.44 5.08
C ILE A 99 21.10 6.52 6.15
N GLN A 100 22.32 6.80 6.62
CA GLN A 100 22.58 7.88 7.58
C GLN A 100 22.15 9.24 7.01
N GLN A 101 22.49 9.53 5.75
CA GLN A 101 22.05 10.75 5.09
C GLN A 101 20.52 10.85 5.02
N LEU A 102 19.82 9.75 4.69
CA LEU A 102 18.35 9.73 4.67
C LEU A 102 17.73 9.93 6.06
N ILE A 103 18.40 9.47 7.12
CA ILE A 103 18.01 9.74 8.51
C ILE A 103 18.18 11.23 8.84
N ASP A 104 19.33 11.81 8.48
CA ASP A 104 19.62 13.23 8.71
C ASP A 104 18.66 14.15 7.93
N GLU A 105 18.22 13.73 6.75
CA GLU A 105 17.19 14.38 5.94
C GLU A 105 15.76 14.18 6.47
N GLY A 106 15.56 13.35 7.50
CA GLY A 106 14.25 13.03 8.07
C GLY A 106 13.38 12.11 7.19
N LYS A 107 13.98 11.45 6.18
CA LYS A 107 13.27 10.55 5.25
C LYS A 107 13.17 9.11 5.75
N VAL A 108 14.05 8.71 6.66
CA VAL A 108 14.08 7.37 7.26
C VAL A 108 14.07 7.52 8.79
N LYS A 109 13.16 6.82 9.45
CA LYS A 109 13.06 6.80 10.93
C LYS A 109 13.34 5.43 11.52
N TYR A 110 13.01 4.36 10.81
CA TYR A 110 13.29 2.98 11.21
C TYR A 110 14.16 2.25 10.18
N VAL A 111 14.94 1.28 10.64
CA VAL A 111 15.77 0.41 9.79
C VAL A 111 15.57 -1.04 10.23
N LEU A 112 15.29 -1.94 9.29
CA LEU A 112 15.20 -3.37 9.53
C LEU A 112 16.58 -4.04 9.43
N GLY A 113 16.84 -4.98 10.33
CA GLY A 113 18.05 -5.81 10.34
C GLY A 113 17.99 -6.96 9.33
N PHE A 114 18.79 -7.99 9.60
CA PHE A 114 18.95 -9.14 8.71
C PHE A 114 17.65 -9.94 8.57
N ASN A 115 17.37 -10.38 7.34
CA ASN A 115 16.18 -11.15 7.00
C ASN A 115 16.44 -12.64 7.22
N GLU A 116 15.76 -13.22 8.22
CA GLU A 116 15.81 -14.66 8.53
C GLU A 116 17.26 -15.18 8.56
N PRO A 117 18.12 -14.65 9.46
CA PRO A 117 19.53 -15.05 9.54
C PRO A 117 19.71 -16.55 9.82
N ASP A 118 18.73 -17.21 10.42
CA ASP A 118 18.67 -18.66 10.63
C ASP A 118 18.29 -19.47 9.39
N GLY A 119 17.75 -18.83 8.34
CA GLY A 119 17.34 -19.49 7.09
C GLY A 119 18.51 -19.72 6.13
N THR A 120 18.74 -20.99 5.73
CA THR A 120 19.85 -21.36 4.82
C THR A 120 19.73 -20.77 3.43
N ASP A 121 18.50 -20.55 2.96
CA ASP A 121 18.19 -19.93 1.67
C ASP A 121 17.93 -18.41 1.80
N GLN A 122 18.15 -17.85 2.99
CA GLN A 122 17.92 -16.44 3.33
C GLN A 122 19.26 -15.78 3.69
N ALA A 123 19.32 -14.92 4.71
CA ALA A 123 20.57 -14.24 5.04
C ALA A 123 21.67 -15.20 5.51
N ASN A 124 21.30 -16.34 6.11
CA ASN A 124 22.20 -17.43 6.52
C ASN A 124 23.44 -16.94 7.28
N MET A 125 23.23 -16.42 8.49
CA MET A 125 24.25 -15.78 9.33
C MET A 125 24.30 -16.41 10.71
N SER A 126 25.50 -16.57 11.26
CA SER A 126 25.67 -16.87 12.69
C SER A 126 25.42 -15.64 13.56
N VAL A 127 25.17 -15.85 14.85
CA VAL A 127 25.14 -14.80 15.89
C VAL A 127 26.53 -14.18 16.08
#